data_AF-A0A0S8BIV8-F1
#
_entry.id   AF-A0A0S8BIV8-F1
#
_cell.length_a   1.000
_cell.length_b   1.000
_cell.length_c   1.000
_cell.angle_alpha   90.00
_cell.angle_beta   90.00
_cell.angle_gamma   90.00
#
_symmetry.space_group_name_H-M   'P 1'
#
loop_
_entity.id
_entity.type
_entity.pdbx_description
1 polymer ?
#
loop_
_entity_poly.entity_id
_entity_poly.type
_entity_poly.pdbx_seq_one_letter_code
_entity_poly.pdbx_strand_id
1 'polypeptide(L)'
;DCLNGFARKDIDGLYLCSVSLPYAERQNAAICAEALAFKKDIRTADFSSSLKSGTTALIAACDAVRSEDTHAFMICAADSRLGEPGSNLEHSFGDGAAALMVGSDDVIAELKGSYSLTVDFPDYIRSQAERFPRAWEERWIRDEGYQKIIPNIVNGLLQKYDLAVSDFSKVIISCPNYRVLQSICKKLGLAPEQFQDNLAAEVGDTGSALVLMMLVAALEEAKPGDKLLLVSYGTGGDALFFEVTDQIGRIKTSLGIKGHLSLKKDLDNYAKYLVFRNLIPVGVGIRGEEKPFVRLSMTHREGQTLTALCGSQCKRCGTPQYPKQRVCINPDCGTMDQMEDYYFYDKKGHINSYTGDNLAFSWDPPGMYGLIDFEEGGRLYLDITDADLDSLKVGTPVKMSFRRRYVDEKRGTFAYFWKAVPENRN
;
A
#
# COMPACT_ATOMS: atom_id res chain seq x y z
N ASP A 1 1.57 7.62 -7.10
CA ASP A 1 2.53 6.70 -7.72
C ASP A 1 1.87 5.84 -8.77
N CYS A 2 1.18 4.76 -8.39
CA CYS A 2 0.52 3.86 -9.35
C CYS A 2 -0.51 4.55 -10.27
N LEU A 3 -1.33 5.46 -9.74
CA LEU A 3 -2.37 6.19 -10.50
C LEU A 3 -1.82 7.38 -11.32
N ASN A 4 -0.52 7.65 -11.31
CA ASN A 4 0.03 8.78 -12.06
C ASN A 4 -0.21 8.55 -13.55
N GLY A 5 -0.92 9.47 -14.21
CA GLY A 5 -1.28 9.33 -15.63
C GLY A 5 -2.59 8.58 -15.90
N PHE A 6 -3.27 8.06 -14.88
CA PHE A 6 -4.58 7.41 -14.99
C PHE A 6 -5.70 8.34 -14.52
N ALA A 7 -6.79 8.40 -15.29
CA ALA A 7 -7.98 9.11 -14.86
C ALA A 7 -8.81 8.23 -13.92
N ARG A 8 -8.98 8.69 -12.68
CA ARG A 8 -9.68 7.96 -11.60
C ARG A 8 -11.13 7.56 -11.94
N LYS A 9 -11.77 8.32 -12.81
CA LYS A 9 -13.13 8.05 -13.32
C LYS A 9 -13.21 6.81 -14.22
N ASP A 10 -12.09 6.39 -14.79
CA ASP A 10 -12.01 5.27 -15.72
C ASP A 10 -11.66 3.96 -15.01
N ILE A 11 -11.48 3.99 -13.68
CA ILE A 11 -11.21 2.81 -12.85
C ILE A 11 -12.52 2.10 -12.55
N ASP A 12 -12.59 0.80 -12.84
CA ASP A 12 -13.79 -0.03 -12.71
C ASP A 12 -13.78 -0.94 -11.48
N GLY A 13 -12.64 -1.04 -10.79
CA GLY A 13 -12.56 -1.78 -9.55
C GLY A 13 -11.26 -1.67 -8.76
N LEU A 14 -11.33 -2.11 -7.50
CA LEU A 14 -10.21 -2.17 -6.57
C LEU A 14 -10.24 -3.47 -5.77
N TYR A 15 -9.15 -4.23 -5.81
CA TYR A 15 -8.90 -5.34 -4.91
C TYR A 15 -7.84 -4.97 -3.88
N LEU A 16 -8.18 -5.13 -2.59
CA LEU A 16 -7.25 -4.94 -1.49
C LEU A 16 -6.84 -6.30 -0.93
N CYS A 17 -5.53 -6.55 -0.86
CA CYS A 17 -4.97 -7.84 -0.51
C CYS A 17 -4.14 -7.72 0.77
N SER A 18 -4.51 -8.46 1.81
CA SER A 18 -3.82 -8.37 3.11
C SER A 18 -4.26 -9.49 4.03
N VAL A 19 -3.35 -9.96 4.87
CA VAL A 19 -3.67 -10.84 6.01
C VAL A 19 -3.67 -10.08 7.34
N SER A 20 -3.59 -8.75 7.32
CA SER A 20 -3.54 -7.86 8.49
C SER A 20 -4.50 -6.66 8.36
N LEU A 21 -5.62 -6.86 7.68
CA LEU A 21 -6.66 -5.83 7.49
C LEU A 21 -7.18 -5.29 8.84
N PRO A 22 -7.44 -3.97 8.93
CA PRO A 22 -7.99 -3.34 10.13
C PRO A 22 -9.38 -3.86 10.53
N TYR A 23 -10.28 -4.06 9.56
CA TYR A 23 -11.65 -4.51 9.82
C TYR A 23 -11.88 -5.92 9.30
N ALA A 24 -12.60 -6.72 10.09
CA ALA A 24 -13.03 -8.07 9.70
C ALA A 24 -14.35 -8.09 8.90
N GLU A 25 -15.25 -7.14 9.12
CA GLU A 25 -16.59 -7.10 8.50
C GLU A 25 -16.80 -5.87 7.60
N ARG A 26 -16.40 -4.67 8.08
CA ARG A 26 -16.42 -3.47 7.24
C ARG A 26 -15.40 -3.64 6.12
N GLN A 27 -15.85 -3.58 4.87
CA GLN A 27 -14.96 -3.76 3.71
C GLN A 27 -13.85 -2.69 3.70
N ASN A 28 -12.61 -3.14 3.65
CA ASN A 28 -11.42 -2.29 3.72
C ASN A 28 -11.13 -1.66 2.35
N ALA A 29 -11.32 -2.42 1.27
CA ALA A 29 -11.22 -1.93 -0.12
C ALA A 29 -12.15 -0.73 -0.38
N ALA A 30 -13.33 -0.67 0.24
CA ALA A 30 -14.23 0.48 0.11
C ALA A 30 -13.64 1.76 0.70
N ILE A 31 -12.92 1.65 1.82
CA ILE A 31 -12.20 2.79 2.44
C ILE A 31 -11.08 3.27 1.50
N CYS A 32 -10.34 2.33 0.90
CA CYS A 32 -9.29 2.65 -0.07
C CYS A 32 -9.85 3.33 -1.33
N ALA A 33 -10.92 2.79 -1.91
CA ALA A 33 -11.56 3.35 -3.10
C ALA A 33 -12.05 4.79 -2.86
N GLU A 34 -12.66 5.04 -1.69
CA GLU A 34 -13.08 6.39 -1.33
C GLU A 34 -11.89 7.33 -1.12
N ALA A 35 -10.83 6.88 -0.43
CA ALA A 35 -9.60 7.67 -0.24
C ALA A 35 -8.91 8.03 -1.57
N LEU A 36 -9.00 7.14 -2.55
CA LEU A 36 -8.45 7.34 -3.90
C LEU A 36 -9.38 8.16 -4.81
N ALA A 37 -10.54 8.59 -4.32
CA ALA A 37 -11.56 9.34 -5.05
C ALA A 37 -12.08 8.62 -6.31
N PHE A 38 -12.29 7.30 -6.22
CA PHE A 38 -12.91 6.55 -7.31
C PHE A 38 -14.43 6.79 -7.39
N LYS A 39 -15.01 6.48 -8.56
CA LYS A 39 -16.47 6.49 -8.75
C LYS A 39 -17.11 5.42 -7.85
N LYS A 40 -18.41 5.56 -7.56
CA LYS A 40 -19.13 4.70 -6.60
C LYS A 40 -19.53 3.35 -7.21
N ASP A 41 -19.74 3.33 -8.51
CA ASP A 41 -20.12 2.20 -9.35
C ASP A 41 -18.88 1.43 -9.83
N ILE A 42 -18.08 0.97 -8.87
CA ILE A 42 -16.93 0.08 -9.11
C ILE A 42 -17.07 -1.20 -8.32
N ARG A 43 -16.38 -2.25 -8.76
CA ARG A 43 -16.27 -3.50 -8.00
C ARG A 43 -15.13 -3.41 -6.98
N THR A 44 -15.45 -3.57 -5.69
CA THR A 44 -14.44 -3.66 -4.62
C THR A 44 -14.46 -5.04 -3.95
N ALA A 45 -13.29 -5.56 -3.61
CA ALA A 45 -13.17 -6.79 -2.81
C ALA A 45 -11.91 -6.82 -1.94
N ASP A 46 -11.99 -7.51 -0.81
CA ASP A 46 -10.86 -7.80 0.07
C ASP A 46 -10.40 -9.26 -0.16
N PHE A 47 -9.13 -9.46 -0.52
CA PHE A 47 -8.49 -10.77 -0.63
C PHE A 47 -7.60 -11.00 0.60
N SER A 48 -7.85 -12.05 1.38
CA SER A 48 -7.19 -12.26 2.67
C SER A 48 -6.86 -13.74 2.96
N SER A 49 -6.48 -14.05 4.20
CA SER A 49 -6.22 -15.39 4.75
C SER A 49 -4.99 -16.15 4.23
N SER A 50 -4.37 -15.72 3.12
CA SER A 50 -3.13 -16.33 2.60
C SER A 50 -2.18 -15.27 2.06
N LEU A 51 -0.88 -15.49 2.22
CA LEU A 51 0.16 -14.57 1.71
C LEU A 51 0.22 -14.53 0.18
N LYS A 52 -0.38 -15.52 -0.51
CA LYS A 52 -0.58 -15.47 -1.97
C LYS A 52 -1.74 -14.56 -2.41
N SER A 53 -2.46 -13.93 -1.48
CA SER A 53 -3.65 -13.12 -1.78
C SER A 53 -3.38 -12.04 -2.84
N GLY A 54 -2.19 -11.43 -2.84
CA GLY A 54 -1.79 -10.44 -3.86
C GLY A 54 -1.74 -10.99 -5.28
N THR A 55 -1.16 -12.18 -5.49
CA THR A 55 -1.12 -12.82 -6.82
C THR A 55 -2.46 -13.40 -7.22
N THR A 56 -3.22 -13.94 -6.27
CA THR A 56 -4.58 -14.43 -6.55
C THR A 56 -5.49 -13.30 -7.00
N ALA A 57 -5.42 -12.12 -6.36
CA ALA A 57 -6.14 -10.94 -6.80
C ALA A 57 -5.66 -10.43 -8.17
N LEU A 58 -4.36 -10.54 -8.46
CA LEU A 58 -3.79 -10.21 -9.77
C LEU A 58 -4.35 -11.08 -10.89
N ILE A 59 -4.42 -12.39 -10.68
CA ILE A 59 -5.07 -13.31 -11.62
C ILE A 59 -6.55 -12.93 -11.78
N ALA A 60 -7.28 -12.74 -10.69
CA ALA A 60 -8.71 -12.40 -10.74
C ALA A 60 -8.99 -11.06 -11.45
N ALA A 61 -8.11 -10.06 -11.30
CA ALA A 61 -8.24 -8.80 -12.01
C ALA A 61 -7.93 -8.94 -13.50
N CYS A 62 -6.89 -9.70 -13.86
CA CYS A 62 -6.58 -9.98 -15.27
C CYS A 62 -7.73 -10.74 -15.94
N ASP A 63 -8.34 -11.71 -15.26
CA ASP A 63 -9.49 -12.44 -15.77
C ASP A 63 -10.73 -11.55 -15.93
N ALA A 64 -10.94 -10.60 -15.01
CA ALA A 64 -12.02 -9.60 -15.13
C ALA A 64 -11.80 -8.64 -16.31
N VAL A 65 -10.57 -8.18 -16.53
CA VAL A 65 -10.25 -7.31 -17.69
C VAL A 65 -10.38 -8.08 -19.00
N ARG A 66 -9.98 -9.36 -19.03
CA ARG A 66 -10.12 -10.23 -20.20
C ARG A 66 -11.57 -10.54 -20.58
N SER A 67 -12.54 -10.36 -19.67
CA SER A 67 -13.95 -10.54 -20.02
C SER A 67 -14.53 -9.36 -20.82
N GLU A 68 -13.74 -8.30 -21.04
CA GLU A 68 -14.11 -7.07 -21.75
C GLU A 68 -15.24 -6.24 -21.10
N ASP A 69 -15.79 -6.70 -19.98
CA ASP A 69 -16.78 -5.95 -19.18
C ASP A 69 -16.13 -4.88 -18.28
N THR A 70 -14.82 -4.98 -18.03
CA THR A 70 -14.05 -4.03 -17.21
C THR A 70 -12.74 -3.70 -17.90
N HIS A 71 -12.34 -2.43 -17.87
CA HIS A 71 -11.17 -1.96 -18.63
C HIS A 71 -9.96 -1.66 -17.73
N ALA A 72 -10.21 -1.19 -16.50
CA ALA A 72 -9.14 -0.85 -15.57
C ALA A 72 -9.45 -1.29 -14.15
N PHE A 73 -8.56 -2.11 -13.59
CA PHE A 73 -8.65 -2.60 -12.22
C PHE A 73 -7.40 -2.23 -11.44
N MET A 74 -7.57 -1.73 -10.21
CA MET A 74 -6.47 -1.50 -9.30
C MET A 74 -6.33 -2.64 -8.31
N ILE A 75 -5.10 -3.08 -8.08
CA ILE A 75 -4.78 -4.00 -6.98
C ILE A 75 -3.87 -3.29 -6.02
N CYS A 76 -4.18 -3.40 -4.74
CA CYS A 76 -3.33 -2.96 -3.65
C CYS A 76 -3.05 -4.16 -2.77
N ALA A 77 -1.79 -4.57 -2.62
CA ALA A 77 -1.41 -5.53 -1.59
C ALA A 77 -0.64 -4.80 -0.50
N ALA A 78 -1.02 -5.01 0.76
CA ALA A 78 -0.38 -4.37 1.90
C ALA A 78 -0.44 -5.27 3.13
N ASP A 79 0.64 -5.33 3.88
CA ASP A 79 0.62 -6.02 5.17
C ASP A 79 1.46 -5.27 6.20
N SER A 80 0.97 -5.35 7.44
CA SER A 80 1.66 -4.89 8.62
C SER A 80 1.46 -5.92 9.73
N ARG A 81 2.20 -7.02 9.62
CA ARG A 81 2.08 -8.16 10.52
C ARG A 81 2.86 -7.91 11.80
N LEU A 82 2.27 -8.30 12.93
CA LEU A 82 2.89 -8.15 14.24
C LEU A 82 3.60 -9.44 14.63
N GLY A 83 4.89 -9.36 14.96
CA GLY A 83 5.60 -10.45 15.64
C GLY A 83 5.47 -10.29 17.16
N GLU A 84 5.42 -11.41 17.88
CA GLU A 84 5.45 -11.39 19.35
C GLU A 84 6.84 -10.91 19.84
N PRO A 85 6.94 -10.02 20.84
CA PRO A 85 8.22 -9.56 21.36
C PRO A 85 9.17 -10.70 21.73
N GLY A 86 10.41 -10.66 21.23
CA GLY A 86 11.43 -11.70 21.41
C GLY A 86 11.32 -12.90 20.47
N SER A 87 10.33 -12.92 19.57
CA SER A 87 10.19 -13.99 18.58
C SER A 87 11.01 -13.74 17.31
N ASN A 88 11.34 -14.81 16.58
CA ASN A 88 11.96 -14.69 15.25
C ASN A 88 11.08 -13.89 14.27
N LEU A 89 9.75 -13.92 14.44
CA LEU A 89 8.81 -13.19 13.60
C LEU A 89 8.87 -11.68 13.84
N GLU A 90 9.16 -11.24 15.07
CA GLU A 90 9.39 -9.82 15.33
C GLU A 90 10.64 -9.33 14.60
N HIS A 91 11.69 -10.14 14.55
CA HIS A 91 12.92 -9.79 13.85
C HIS A 91 12.77 -9.80 12.33
N SER A 92 11.96 -10.72 11.78
CA SER A 92 11.89 -10.94 10.33
C SER A 92 10.78 -10.17 9.63
N PHE A 93 9.69 -9.83 10.32
CA PHE A 93 8.59 -9.12 9.69
C PHE A 93 8.93 -7.66 9.40
N GLY A 94 8.33 -7.17 8.32
CA GLY A 94 8.25 -5.75 8.05
C GLY A 94 6.89 -5.34 7.52
N ASP A 95 6.79 -4.06 7.22
CA ASP A 95 5.58 -3.45 6.71
C ASP A 95 5.82 -3.00 5.27
N GLY A 96 4.88 -3.29 4.38
CA GLY A 96 5.03 -2.93 2.98
C GLY A 96 3.71 -2.92 2.24
N ALA A 97 3.71 -2.22 1.11
CA ALA A 97 2.60 -2.20 0.19
C ALA A 97 3.10 -2.06 -1.26
N ALA A 98 2.36 -2.66 -2.19
CA ALA A 98 2.51 -2.46 -3.62
C ALA A 98 1.14 -2.27 -4.24
N ALA A 99 1.06 -1.44 -5.26
CA ALA A 99 -0.14 -1.25 -6.04
C ALA A 99 0.14 -1.36 -7.54
N LEU A 100 -0.74 -2.04 -8.26
CA LEU A 100 -0.64 -2.30 -9.68
C LEU A 100 -1.94 -1.90 -10.38
N MET A 101 -1.81 -1.30 -11.56
CA MET A 101 -2.91 -1.12 -12.50
C MET A 101 -2.94 -2.30 -13.47
N VAL A 102 -4.12 -2.87 -13.65
CA VAL A 102 -4.41 -3.94 -14.61
C VAL A 102 -5.36 -3.39 -15.65
N GLY A 103 -5.03 -3.57 -16.93
CA GLY A 103 -5.85 -3.13 -18.05
C GLY A 103 -5.47 -3.88 -19.33
N SER A 104 -6.13 -3.54 -20.44
CA SER A 104 -5.89 -4.11 -21.77
C SER A 104 -5.02 -3.22 -22.66
N ASP A 105 -5.05 -1.91 -22.41
CA ASP A 105 -4.44 -0.92 -23.29
C ASP A 105 -3.08 -0.45 -22.76
N ASP A 106 -2.12 -0.26 -23.67
CA ASP A 106 -0.79 0.28 -23.37
C ASP A 106 -0.08 -0.39 -22.17
N VAL A 107 -0.29 -1.69 -22.00
CA VAL A 107 0.23 -2.46 -20.87
C VAL A 107 1.76 -2.51 -20.89
N ILE A 108 2.39 -2.27 -19.74
CA ILE A 108 3.85 -2.31 -19.57
C ILE A 108 4.42 -3.74 -19.55
N ALA A 109 3.59 -4.70 -19.15
CA ALA A 109 3.92 -6.12 -19.05
C ALA A 109 2.64 -6.92 -19.25
N GLU A 110 2.65 -7.81 -20.23
CA GLU A 110 1.49 -8.60 -20.62
C GLU A 110 1.51 -9.94 -19.87
N LEU A 111 0.39 -10.31 -19.22
CA LEU A 111 0.25 -11.63 -18.61
C LEU A 111 0.02 -12.69 -19.69
N LYS A 112 1.05 -13.49 -19.99
CA LYS A 112 1.00 -14.57 -20.97
C LYS A 112 0.41 -15.86 -20.41
N GLY A 113 0.55 -16.08 -19.10
CA GLY A 113 0.04 -17.30 -18.48
C GLY A 113 0.09 -17.30 -16.97
N SER A 114 -0.70 -18.18 -16.36
CA SER A 114 -0.70 -18.41 -14.91
C SER A 114 -0.94 -19.88 -14.57
N TYR A 115 -0.44 -20.29 -13.40
CA TYR A 115 -0.64 -21.59 -12.80
C TYR A 115 -0.79 -21.44 -11.29
N SER A 116 -1.81 -22.06 -10.70
CA SER A 116 -2.05 -22.03 -9.26
C SER A 116 -1.96 -23.44 -8.69
N LEU A 117 -1.21 -23.59 -7.59
CA LEU A 117 -1.19 -24.79 -6.78
C LEU A 117 -1.82 -24.46 -5.43
N THR A 118 -2.77 -25.27 -4.99
CA THR A 118 -3.37 -25.14 -3.65
C THR A 118 -2.90 -26.30 -2.78
N VAL A 119 -2.33 -25.97 -1.63
CA VAL A 119 -1.90 -26.92 -0.61
C VAL A 119 -2.34 -26.37 0.73
N ASP A 120 -3.09 -27.17 1.49
CA ASP A 120 -3.39 -26.84 2.88
C ASP A 120 -2.15 -27.12 3.74
N PHE A 121 -1.18 -26.20 3.68
CA PHE A 121 0.07 -26.27 4.42
C PHE A 121 0.03 -25.28 5.58
N PRO A 122 -0.20 -25.73 6.83
CA PRO A 122 -0.41 -24.85 7.98
C PRO A 122 0.92 -24.40 8.61
N ASP A 123 1.75 -23.70 7.84
CA ASP A 123 3.03 -23.17 8.33
C ASP A 123 2.87 -22.00 9.29
N TYR A 124 2.03 -21.04 8.92
CA TYR A 124 1.67 -19.88 9.72
C TYR A 124 0.16 -19.86 9.94
N ILE A 125 -0.24 -19.66 11.20
CA ILE A 125 -1.65 -19.54 11.58
C ILE A 125 -1.89 -18.27 12.39
N ARG A 126 -3.03 -17.63 12.15
CA ARG A 126 -3.55 -16.52 12.97
C ARG A 126 -5.07 -16.54 12.91
N SER A 127 -5.70 -16.83 14.04
CA SER A 127 -7.17 -16.76 14.13
C SER A 127 -7.63 -15.30 14.22
N GLN A 128 -8.94 -15.06 14.07
CA GLN A 128 -9.51 -13.72 14.23
C GLN A 128 -9.30 -13.14 15.64
N ALA A 129 -9.21 -13.99 16.67
CA ALA A 129 -9.00 -13.56 18.05
C ALA A 129 -7.53 -13.24 18.36
N GLU A 130 -6.60 -13.74 17.54
CA GLU A 130 -5.18 -13.63 17.79
C GLU A 130 -4.56 -12.39 17.16
N ARG A 131 -3.81 -11.67 17.98
CA ARG A 131 -3.05 -10.50 17.56
C ARG A 131 -1.78 -10.87 16.80
N PHE A 132 -1.12 -11.94 17.22
CA PHE A 132 0.16 -12.40 16.69
C PHE A 132 -0.05 -13.68 15.88
N PRO A 133 0.54 -13.82 14.68
CA PRO A 133 0.62 -15.09 14.00
C PRO A 133 1.60 -16.01 14.74
N ARG A 134 1.35 -17.31 14.65
CA ARG A 134 2.27 -18.35 15.11
C ARG A 134 2.79 -19.13 13.92
N ALA A 135 4.09 -19.39 13.93
CA ALA A 135 4.73 -20.32 13.01
C ALA A 135 4.81 -21.71 13.66
N TRP A 136 4.77 -22.76 12.85
CA TRP A 136 5.22 -24.09 13.27
C TRP A 136 6.76 -24.20 13.27
N GLU A 137 7.32 -25.42 13.27
CA GLU A 137 8.76 -25.65 13.26
C GLU A 137 9.43 -25.09 11.98
N GLU A 138 10.38 -24.16 12.13
CA GLU A 138 11.06 -23.48 11.03
C GLU A 138 11.71 -24.46 10.03
N ARG A 139 12.31 -25.54 10.54
CA ARG A 139 12.90 -26.58 9.69
C ARG A 139 11.85 -27.27 8.83
N TRP A 140 10.69 -27.60 9.40
CA TRP A 140 9.62 -28.25 8.67
C TRP A 140 9.02 -27.31 7.62
N ILE A 141 8.79 -26.04 7.96
CA ILE A 141 8.33 -25.01 7.01
C ILE A 141 9.32 -24.87 5.84
N ARG A 142 10.63 -24.90 6.13
CA ARG A 142 11.67 -24.88 5.10
C ARG A 142 11.65 -26.11 4.22
N ASP A 143 11.75 -27.30 4.81
CA ASP A 143 12.00 -28.56 4.11
C ASP A 143 10.74 -29.07 3.37
N GLU A 144 9.56 -28.95 3.99
CA GLU A 144 8.27 -29.40 3.43
C GLU A 144 7.50 -28.30 2.71
N GLY A 145 7.60 -27.05 3.18
CA GLY A 145 6.95 -25.90 2.56
C GLY A 145 7.77 -25.38 1.39
N TYR A 146 8.65 -24.41 1.66
CA TYR A 146 9.41 -23.70 0.63
C TYR A 146 10.14 -24.63 -0.36
N GLN A 147 10.90 -25.63 0.12
CA GLN A 147 11.75 -26.46 -0.75
C GLN A 147 11.01 -27.48 -1.63
N LYS A 148 9.74 -27.78 -1.34
CA LYS A 148 8.91 -28.70 -2.13
C LYS A 148 7.80 -27.98 -2.89
N ILE A 149 7.09 -27.06 -2.23
CA ILE A 149 5.92 -26.39 -2.81
C ILE A 149 6.35 -25.40 -3.90
N ILE A 150 7.36 -24.55 -3.68
CA ILE A 150 7.80 -23.57 -4.68
C ILE A 150 8.26 -24.25 -5.98
N PRO A 151 9.14 -25.27 -5.98
CA PRO A 151 9.50 -25.96 -7.21
C PRO A 151 8.31 -26.59 -7.93
N ASN A 152 7.31 -27.11 -7.21
CA ASN A 152 6.11 -27.67 -7.83
C ASN A 152 5.25 -26.59 -8.51
N ILE A 153 5.16 -25.38 -7.93
CA ILE A 153 4.48 -24.23 -8.54
C ILE A 153 5.20 -23.83 -9.84
N VAL A 154 6.52 -23.66 -9.78
CA VAL A 154 7.34 -23.30 -10.95
C VAL A 154 7.21 -24.34 -12.05
N ASN A 155 7.46 -25.61 -11.73
CA ASN A 155 7.40 -26.69 -12.72
C ASN A 155 6.00 -26.84 -13.33
N GLY A 156 4.94 -26.59 -12.55
CA GLY A 156 3.57 -26.62 -13.06
C GLY A 156 3.32 -25.56 -14.13
N LEU A 157 3.84 -24.33 -13.96
CA LEU A 157 3.77 -23.31 -15.00
C LEU A 157 4.63 -23.67 -16.22
N LEU A 158 5.88 -24.10 -16.00
CA LEU A 158 6.79 -24.48 -17.08
C LEU A 158 6.20 -25.59 -17.96
N GLN A 159 5.63 -26.63 -17.35
CA GLN A 159 4.98 -27.74 -18.07
C GLN A 159 3.71 -27.28 -18.80
N LYS A 160 2.88 -26.44 -18.17
CA LYS A 160 1.61 -25.98 -18.76
C LYS A 160 1.83 -25.15 -20.04
N TYR A 161 2.92 -24.40 -20.12
CA TYR A 161 3.22 -23.49 -21.22
C TYR A 161 4.41 -23.92 -22.08
N ASP A 162 4.94 -25.13 -21.87
CA ASP A 162 6.11 -25.67 -22.58
C ASP A 162 7.31 -24.72 -22.58
N LEU A 163 7.67 -24.24 -21.39
CA LEU A 163 8.76 -23.28 -21.15
C LEU A 163 9.91 -23.92 -20.38
N ALA A 164 11.11 -23.39 -20.56
CA ALA A 164 12.26 -23.67 -19.72
C ALA A 164 12.50 -22.50 -18.74
N VAL A 165 13.08 -22.80 -17.58
CA VAL A 165 13.46 -21.76 -16.61
C VAL A 165 14.46 -20.75 -17.19
N SER A 166 15.28 -21.19 -18.15
CA SER A 166 16.25 -20.37 -18.87
C SER A 166 15.60 -19.33 -19.79
N ASP A 167 14.31 -19.46 -20.08
CA ASP A 167 13.60 -18.51 -20.94
C ASP A 167 13.32 -17.18 -20.23
N PHE A 168 13.40 -17.15 -18.89
CA PHE A 168 13.07 -15.99 -18.09
C PHE A 168 14.30 -15.12 -17.81
N SER A 169 14.22 -13.84 -18.18
CA SER A 169 15.22 -12.82 -17.83
C SER A 169 15.28 -12.59 -16.31
N LYS A 170 14.13 -12.67 -15.63
CA LYS A 170 14.03 -12.52 -14.18
C LYS A 170 12.99 -13.47 -13.59
N VAL A 171 13.31 -14.07 -12.44
CA VAL A 171 12.44 -14.92 -11.64
C VAL A 171 12.31 -14.35 -10.24
N ILE A 172 11.08 -14.07 -9.84
CA ILE A 172 10.71 -13.38 -8.61
C ILE A 172 9.99 -14.39 -7.73
N ILE A 173 10.59 -14.77 -6.61
CA ILE A 173 10.05 -15.82 -5.73
C ILE A 173 9.85 -15.26 -4.33
N SER A 174 8.60 -15.33 -3.85
CA SER A 174 8.23 -14.98 -2.48
C SER A 174 8.80 -16.00 -1.49
N CYS A 175 10.05 -15.79 -1.09
CA CYS A 175 10.71 -16.55 -0.03
C CYS A 175 11.54 -15.57 0.82
N PRO A 176 11.04 -15.19 2.02
CA PRO A 176 11.72 -14.19 2.86
C PRO A 176 13.11 -14.63 3.33
N ASN A 177 13.32 -15.94 3.50
CA ASN A 177 14.62 -16.46 3.89
C ASN A 177 15.56 -16.57 2.68
N TYR A 178 16.52 -15.63 2.57
CA TYR A 178 17.43 -15.54 1.45
C TYR A 178 18.25 -16.82 1.19
N ARG A 179 18.69 -17.53 2.23
CA ARG A 179 19.45 -18.78 2.06
C ARG A 179 18.59 -19.89 1.47
N VAL A 180 17.32 -19.95 1.88
CA VAL A 180 16.34 -20.91 1.34
C VAL A 180 16.04 -20.57 -0.12
N LEU A 181 15.84 -19.28 -0.43
CA LEU A 181 15.66 -18.78 -1.79
C LEU A 181 16.83 -19.20 -2.69
N GLN A 182 18.08 -18.95 -2.27
CA GLN A 182 19.26 -19.37 -3.03
C GLN A 182 19.30 -20.88 -3.28
N SER A 183 18.95 -21.68 -2.28
CA SER A 183 18.88 -23.14 -2.43
C SER A 183 17.81 -23.58 -3.43
N ILE A 184 16.65 -22.92 -3.44
CA ILE A 184 15.57 -23.19 -4.39
C ILE A 184 16.02 -22.80 -5.80
N CYS A 185 16.63 -21.62 -5.96
CA CYS A 185 17.13 -21.15 -7.25
C CYS A 185 18.15 -22.12 -7.84
N LYS A 186 19.10 -22.61 -7.03
CA LYS A 186 20.06 -23.62 -7.45
C LYS A 186 19.39 -24.93 -7.86
N LYS A 187 18.36 -25.38 -7.13
CA LYS A 187 17.59 -26.61 -7.45
C LYS A 187 16.80 -26.46 -8.76
N LEU A 188 16.31 -25.26 -9.05
CA LEU A 188 15.62 -24.93 -10.29
C LEU A 188 16.58 -24.70 -11.47
N GLY A 189 17.89 -24.58 -11.23
CA GLY A 189 18.88 -24.31 -12.29
C GLY A 189 18.94 -22.84 -12.72
N LEU A 190 18.52 -21.92 -11.87
CA LEU A 190 18.60 -20.47 -12.13
C LEU A 190 20.04 -19.95 -12.00
N ALA A 191 20.45 -19.11 -12.94
CA ALA A 191 21.66 -18.32 -12.80
C ALA A 191 21.49 -17.24 -11.72
N PRO A 192 22.57 -16.82 -11.02
CA PRO A 192 22.48 -15.82 -9.95
C PRO A 192 21.84 -14.49 -10.39
N GLU A 193 22.03 -14.08 -11.63
CA GLU A 193 21.54 -12.82 -12.17
C GLU A 193 20.04 -12.88 -12.53
N GLN A 194 19.50 -14.10 -12.69
CA GLN A 194 18.10 -14.32 -13.04
C GLN A 194 17.16 -14.19 -11.85
N PHE A 195 17.59 -14.32 -10.59
CA PHE A 195 16.66 -14.20 -9.47
C PHE A 195 16.63 -12.76 -8.91
N GLN A 196 15.43 -12.28 -8.58
CA GLN A 196 15.22 -10.96 -8.00
C GLN A 196 15.62 -10.94 -6.52
N ASP A 197 16.23 -9.85 -6.05
CA ASP A 197 16.47 -9.64 -4.61
C ASP A 197 15.15 -9.66 -3.83
N ASN A 198 15.14 -10.31 -2.67
CA ASN A 198 13.92 -10.54 -1.91
C ASN A 198 13.54 -9.40 -0.95
N LEU A 199 14.29 -8.29 -0.97
CA LEU A 199 14.14 -7.09 -0.14
C LEU A 199 14.24 -7.36 1.38
N ALA A 200 14.49 -8.59 1.82
CA ALA A 200 14.38 -8.97 3.23
C ALA A 200 15.37 -8.21 4.13
N ALA A 201 16.53 -7.83 3.60
CA ALA A 201 17.54 -7.06 4.34
C ALA A 201 17.13 -5.59 4.56
N GLU A 202 16.34 -5.01 3.66
CA GLU A 202 15.97 -3.60 3.70
C GLU A 202 14.58 -3.36 4.32
N VAL A 203 13.62 -4.26 4.05
CA VAL A 203 12.22 -4.09 4.49
C VAL A 203 11.68 -5.24 5.31
N GLY A 204 12.35 -6.38 5.38
CA GLY A 204 11.81 -7.59 6.02
C GLY A 204 10.69 -8.28 5.23
N ASP A 205 9.98 -9.19 5.88
CA ASP A 205 8.88 -9.94 5.28
C ASP A 205 7.56 -9.15 5.33
N THR A 206 7.20 -8.55 4.20
CA THR A 206 6.00 -7.72 4.03
C THR A 206 4.77 -8.52 3.60
N GLY A 207 4.78 -9.84 3.77
CA GLY A 207 3.60 -10.71 3.61
C GLY A 207 3.03 -10.68 2.20
N SER A 208 1.73 -10.37 2.08
CA SER A 208 1.00 -10.40 0.80
C SER A 208 1.53 -9.37 -0.21
N ALA A 209 2.18 -8.31 0.28
CA ALA A 209 2.77 -7.28 -0.56
C ALA A 209 4.12 -7.69 -1.16
N LEU A 210 4.86 -8.58 -0.51
CA LEU A 210 6.28 -8.86 -0.81
C LEU A 210 6.48 -9.23 -2.28
N VAL A 211 5.70 -10.17 -2.79
CA VAL A 211 5.80 -10.64 -4.19
C VAL A 211 5.52 -9.54 -5.21
N LEU A 212 4.55 -8.66 -4.94
CA LEU A 212 4.23 -7.55 -5.84
C LEU A 212 5.25 -6.41 -5.72
N MET A 213 5.81 -6.17 -4.53
CA MET A 213 6.91 -5.23 -4.35
C MET A 213 8.14 -5.67 -5.16
N MET A 214 8.50 -6.95 -5.08
CA MET A 214 9.60 -7.49 -5.87
C MET A 214 9.32 -7.45 -7.39
N LEU A 215 8.06 -7.63 -7.82
CA LEU A 215 7.69 -7.42 -9.23
C LEU A 215 7.93 -5.98 -9.67
N VAL A 216 7.51 -4.99 -8.86
CA VAL A 216 7.77 -3.57 -9.18
C VAL A 216 9.27 -3.30 -9.24
N ALA A 217 10.06 -3.81 -8.30
CA ALA A 217 11.52 -3.67 -8.31
C ALA A 217 12.16 -4.30 -9.56
N ALA A 218 11.65 -5.44 -10.05
CA ALA A 218 12.12 -6.06 -11.28
C ALA A 218 11.72 -5.23 -12.53
N LEU A 219 10.50 -4.69 -12.56
CA LEU A 219 10.01 -3.86 -13.67
C LEU A 219 10.77 -2.54 -13.82
N GLU A 220 11.30 -1.98 -12.73
CA GLU A 220 12.17 -0.79 -12.78
C GLU A 220 13.47 -1.00 -13.56
N GLU A 221 13.92 -2.24 -13.68
CA GLU A 221 15.17 -2.62 -14.37
C GLU A 221 14.92 -3.37 -15.68
N ALA A 222 13.66 -3.70 -15.97
CA ALA A 222 13.28 -4.52 -17.11
C ALA A 222 13.37 -3.77 -18.45
N LYS A 223 13.56 -4.54 -19.51
CA LYS A 223 13.63 -4.08 -20.89
C LYS A 223 12.51 -4.71 -21.71
N PRO A 224 12.08 -4.07 -22.81
CA PRO A 224 11.13 -4.70 -23.73
C PRO A 224 11.60 -6.09 -24.18
N GLY A 225 10.68 -7.04 -24.21
CA GLY A 225 10.94 -8.45 -24.50
C GLY A 225 11.44 -9.29 -23.32
N ASP A 226 11.74 -8.69 -22.16
CA ASP A 226 12.10 -9.48 -20.98
C ASP A 226 10.93 -10.35 -20.52
N LYS A 227 11.23 -11.62 -20.25
CA LYS A 227 10.27 -12.56 -19.67
C LYS A 227 10.46 -12.63 -18.17
N LEU A 228 9.40 -12.37 -17.41
CA LEU A 228 9.40 -12.38 -15.95
C LEU A 228 8.54 -13.54 -15.43
N LEU A 229 9.08 -14.32 -14.50
CA LEU A 229 8.33 -15.34 -13.76
C LEU A 229 8.09 -14.88 -12.33
N LEU A 230 6.85 -14.61 -11.97
CA LEU A 230 6.44 -14.25 -10.62
C LEU A 230 5.91 -15.48 -9.88
N VAL A 231 6.39 -15.75 -8.68
CA VAL A 231 6.00 -16.92 -7.87
C VAL A 231 5.68 -16.49 -6.44
N SER A 232 4.42 -16.62 -6.04
CA SER A 232 4.01 -16.41 -4.65
C SER A 232 4.07 -17.71 -3.83
N TYR A 233 4.07 -17.55 -2.51
CA TYR A 233 4.02 -18.64 -1.56
C TYR A 233 3.04 -18.31 -0.42
N GLY A 234 2.31 -19.32 0.03
CA GLY A 234 1.37 -19.30 1.14
C GLY A 234 0.79 -20.70 1.31
N THR A 235 -0.54 -20.82 1.43
CA THR A 235 -1.26 -22.11 1.32
C THR A 235 -1.25 -22.62 -0.13
N GLY A 236 -0.08 -23.11 -0.55
CA GLY A 236 0.31 -23.30 -1.95
C GLY A 236 0.94 -22.04 -2.53
N GLY A 237 0.55 -21.66 -3.75
CA GLY A 237 1.05 -20.44 -4.40
C GLY A 237 0.62 -20.33 -5.85
N ASP A 238 0.92 -19.18 -6.45
CA ASP A 238 0.65 -18.87 -7.84
C ASP A 238 1.95 -18.61 -8.58
N ALA A 239 2.06 -19.08 -9.82
CA ALA A 239 3.06 -18.68 -10.79
C ALA A 239 2.39 -17.87 -11.91
N LEU A 240 2.98 -16.72 -12.26
CA LEU A 240 2.51 -15.85 -13.34
C LEU A 240 3.69 -15.56 -14.28
N PHE A 241 3.45 -15.69 -15.58
CA PHE A 241 4.41 -15.38 -16.63
C PHE A 241 4.03 -14.07 -17.31
N PHE A 242 4.89 -13.07 -17.18
CA PHE A 242 4.78 -11.79 -17.86
C PHE A 242 5.82 -11.63 -18.97
N GLU A 243 5.45 -10.96 -20.05
CA GLU A 243 6.36 -10.46 -21.08
C GLU A 243 6.32 -8.94 -21.09
N VAL A 244 7.47 -8.31 -20.92
CA VAL A 244 7.60 -6.85 -20.83
C VAL A 244 7.47 -6.24 -22.22
N THR A 245 6.65 -5.19 -22.35
CA THR A 245 6.38 -4.56 -23.64
C THR A 245 7.24 -3.32 -23.86
N ASP A 246 7.17 -2.72 -25.05
CA ASP A 246 7.80 -1.44 -25.35
C ASP A 246 7.26 -0.27 -24.49
N GLN A 247 6.09 -0.44 -23.86
CA GLN A 247 5.47 0.59 -23.02
C GLN A 247 6.14 0.74 -21.65
N ILE A 248 7.07 -0.16 -21.27
CA ILE A 248 7.81 -0.09 -20.00
C ILE A 248 8.51 1.27 -19.78
N GLY A 249 8.88 1.96 -20.86
CA GLY A 249 9.47 3.30 -20.83
C GLY A 249 8.58 4.39 -20.21
N ARG A 250 7.27 4.13 -20.05
CA ARG A 250 6.31 5.05 -19.41
C ARG A 250 6.45 5.13 -17.88
N ILE A 251 7.11 4.18 -17.23
CA ILE A 251 7.24 4.10 -15.75
C ILE A 251 8.06 5.26 -15.14
N LYS A 252 8.76 6.07 -15.94
CA LYS A 252 9.75 7.08 -15.49
C LYS A 252 9.25 8.11 -14.46
N THR A 253 7.94 8.24 -14.23
CA THR A 253 7.36 9.23 -13.32
C THR A 253 6.96 8.70 -11.94
N SER A 254 7.23 7.43 -11.61
CA SER A 254 6.94 6.87 -10.28
C SER A 254 8.18 6.87 -9.38
N LEU A 255 7.99 7.02 -8.07
CA LEU A 255 9.04 6.76 -7.07
C LEU A 255 9.46 5.29 -7.09
N GLY A 256 8.49 4.39 -7.24
CA GLY A 256 8.74 2.96 -7.24
C GLY A 256 9.36 2.46 -5.92
N ILE A 257 9.88 1.24 -5.92
CA ILE A 257 10.53 0.64 -4.74
C ILE A 257 11.81 1.40 -4.41
N LYS A 258 12.67 1.68 -5.38
CA LYS A 258 13.96 2.37 -5.12
C LYS A 258 13.76 3.77 -4.53
N GLY A 259 12.85 4.56 -5.09
CA GLY A 259 12.55 5.90 -4.57
C GLY A 259 11.93 5.83 -3.18
N HIS A 260 11.02 4.88 -2.92
CA HIS A 260 10.45 4.73 -1.58
C HIS A 260 11.48 4.22 -0.54
N LEU A 261 12.44 3.38 -0.92
CA LEU A 261 13.51 2.92 -0.02
C LEU A 261 14.50 4.02 0.37
N SER A 262 14.75 4.99 -0.51
CA SER A 262 15.57 6.15 -0.16
C SER A 262 14.91 7.08 0.88
N LEU A 263 13.60 6.93 1.08
CA LEU A 263 12.78 7.81 1.91
C LEU A 263 12.58 7.21 3.31
N LYS A 264 13.68 6.97 4.03
CA LYS A 264 13.68 6.32 5.37
C LYS A 264 14.43 7.14 6.42
N LYS A 265 14.12 6.87 7.69
CA LYS A 265 14.84 7.36 8.86
C LYS A 265 15.03 6.21 9.83
N ASP A 266 16.22 6.07 10.39
CA ASP A 266 16.50 5.05 11.38
C ASP A 266 15.72 5.33 12.66
N LEU A 267 15.18 4.25 13.24
CA LEU A 267 14.60 4.29 14.56
C LEU A 267 15.68 3.88 15.57
N ASP A 268 16.26 4.88 16.22
CA ASP A 268 17.37 4.74 17.17
C ASP A 268 17.02 4.00 18.47
N ASN A 269 15.73 3.77 18.74
CA ASN A 269 15.25 3.18 19.98
C ASN A 269 14.18 2.09 19.75
N TYR A 270 14.51 0.86 20.16
CA TYR A 270 13.59 -0.28 20.11
C TYR A 270 12.32 -0.09 20.98
N ALA A 271 12.40 0.62 22.11
CA ALA A 271 11.21 0.92 22.89
C ALA A 271 10.22 1.80 22.10
N LYS A 272 10.72 2.71 21.25
CA LYS A 272 9.87 3.52 20.37
C LYS A 272 9.16 2.64 19.33
N TYR A 273 9.84 1.61 18.81
CA TYR A 273 9.21 0.59 17.95
C TYR A 273 8.07 -0.12 18.70
N LEU A 274 8.32 -0.63 19.91
CA LEU A 274 7.31 -1.31 20.71
C LEU A 274 6.07 -0.42 20.95
N VAL A 275 6.28 0.87 21.23
CA VAL A 275 5.19 1.84 21.40
C VAL A 275 4.42 2.06 20.09
N PHE A 276 5.11 2.31 18.97
CA PHE A 276 4.47 2.54 17.67
C PHE A 276 3.66 1.33 17.17
N ARG A 277 4.13 0.13 17.47
CA ARG A 277 3.44 -1.14 17.18
C ARG A 277 2.39 -1.50 18.24
N ASN A 278 2.22 -0.69 19.27
CA ASN A 278 1.31 -0.88 20.40
C ASN A 278 1.58 -2.20 21.17
N LEU A 279 2.83 -2.66 21.23
CA LEU A 279 3.23 -3.94 21.83
C LEU A 279 3.40 -3.86 23.35
N ILE A 280 3.57 -2.64 23.88
CA ILE A 280 3.62 -2.38 25.31
C ILE A 280 2.59 -1.30 25.67
N PRO A 281 1.98 -1.38 26.86
CA PRO A 281 1.13 -0.31 27.35
C PRO A 281 1.99 0.91 27.71
N VAL A 282 1.50 2.11 27.37
CA VAL A 282 2.13 3.37 27.78
C VAL A 282 1.12 4.28 28.45
N GLY A 283 1.59 5.02 29.45
CA GLY A 283 0.81 6.09 30.07
C GLY A 283 0.66 7.26 29.10
N VAL A 284 -0.52 7.44 28.54
CA VAL A 284 -0.80 8.50 27.56
C VAL A 284 -1.27 9.82 28.20
N GLY A 285 -1.54 9.80 29.50
CA GLY A 285 -2.10 10.93 30.26
C GLY A 285 -3.50 11.34 29.81
N ILE A 286 -4.10 12.30 30.55
CA ILE A 286 -5.49 12.73 30.34
C ILE A 286 -5.80 13.19 28.91
N ARG A 287 -4.81 13.73 28.17
CA ARG A 287 -4.97 14.20 26.79
C ARG A 287 -4.91 13.09 25.75
N GLY A 288 -4.29 11.96 26.07
CA GLY A 288 -4.24 10.79 25.18
C GLY A 288 -5.34 9.76 25.45
N GLU A 289 -5.94 9.80 26.64
CA GLU A 289 -7.06 8.96 27.07
C GLU A 289 -8.33 9.21 26.26
N GLU A 290 -8.61 10.47 25.93
CA GLU A 290 -9.76 10.84 25.12
C GLU A 290 -9.49 10.56 23.63
N LYS A 291 -10.29 9.67 23.04
CA LYS A 291 -10.31 9.45 21.59
C LYS A 291 -11.55 10.12 21.02
N PRO A 292 -11.41 11.02 20.02
CA PRO A 292 -12.57 11.63 19.38
C PRO A 292 -13.51 10.56 18.84
N PHE A 293 -14.79 10.67 19.16
CA PHE A 293 -15.78 9.73 18.68
C PHE A 293 -15.98 9.90 17.17
N VAL A 294 -15.70 8.84 16.40
CA VAL A 294 -15.96 8.85 14.95
C VAL A 294 -17.46 8.79 14.72
N ARG A 295 -18.02 9.87 14.17
CA ARG A 295 -19.44 9.95 13.81
C ARG A 295 -19.68 9.20 12.48
N LEU A 296 -19.93 7.90 12.54
CA LEU A 296 -20.09 7.06 11.34
C LEU A 296 -21.14 7.58 10.34
N SER A 297 -22.23 8.16 10.81
CA SER A 297 -23.25 8.79 9.95
C SER A 297 -22.75 10.06 9.26
N MET A 298 -21.84 10.81 9.88
CA MET A 298 -21.14 11.92 9.23
C MET A 298 -20.14 11.38 8.21
N THR A 299 -19.39 10.33 8.56
CA THR A 299 -18.47 9.68 7.61
C THR A 299 -19.20 9.16 6.38
N HIS A 300 -20.42 8.65 6.50
CA HIS A 300 -21.22 8.26 5.33
C HIS A 300 -21.67 9.47 4.49
N ARG A 301 -22.13 10.56 5.12
CA ARG A 301 -22.65 11.74 4.40
C ARG A 301 -21.55 12.60 3.77
N GLU A 302 -20.44 12.76 4.50
CA GLU A 302 -19.31 13.64 4.18
C GLU A 302 -18.03 12.84 3.85
N GLY A 303 -18.17 11.56 3.49
CA GLY A 303 -17.05 10.64 3.33
C GLY A 303 -16.05 11.11 2.27
N GLN A 304 -16.52 11.62 1.13
CA GLN A 304 -15.65 12.22 0.11
C GLN A 304 -14.89 13.44 0.65
N THR A 305 -15.54 14.27 1.46
CA THR A 305 -14.90 15.43 2.08
C THR A 305 -13.75 14.99 2.99
N LEU A 306 -14.01 13.99 3.85
CA LEU A 306 -13.06 13.55 4.87
C LEU A 306 -11.97 12.62 4.32
N THR A 307 -12.38 11.56 3.61
CA THR A 307 -11.53 10.45 3.17
C THR A 307 -10.82 10.80 1.87
N ALA A 308 -11.50 11.45 0.92
CA ALA A 308 -10.96 11.82 -0.39
C ALA A 308 -10.42 13.25 -0.44
N LEU A 309 -10.34 13.97 0.69
CA LEU A 309 -9.94 15.39 0.76
C LEU A 309 -10.67 16.27 -0.27
N CYS A 310 -11.96 15.99 -0.48
CA CYS A 310 -12.78 16.67 -1.48
C CYS A 310 -13.39 17.95 -0.89
N GLY A 311 -12.99 19.10 -1.39
CA GLY A 311 -13.69 20.35 -1.18
C GLY A 311 -14.58 20.72 -2.36
N SER A 312 -14.74 22.02 -2.55
CA SER A 312 -15.54 22.60 -3.63
C SER A 312 -14.74 23.69 -4.34
N GLN A 313 -14.93 23.83 -5.65
CA GLN A 313 -14.45 24.97 -6.44
C GLN A 313 -15.64 25.74 -7.00
N CYS A 314 -15.58 27.07 -6.91
CA CYS A 314 -16.61 27.92 -7.48
C CYS A 314 -16.53 27.94 -9.00
N LYS A 315 -17.62 27.57 -9.68
CA LYS A 315 -17.72 27.58 -11.15
C LYS A 315 -17.61 28.98 -11.76
N ARG A 316 -17.88 30.03 -10.98
CA ARG A 316 -17.87 31.43 -11.45
C ARG A 316 -16.49 32.08 -11.38
N CYS A 317 -15.80 31.96 -10.25
CA CYS A 317 -14.52 32.64 -10.01
C CYS A 317 -13.33 31.68 -9.85
N GLY A 318 -13.56 30.36 -9.90
CA GLY A 318 -12.51 29.35 -9.77
C GLY A 318 -11.96 29.17 -8.36
N THR A 319 -12.46 29.87 -7.34
CA THR A 319 -11.92 29.78 -5.97
C THR A 319 -12.14 28.38 -5.38
N PRO A 320 -11.07 27.62 -5.08
CA PRO A 320 -11.18 26.36 -4.36
C PRO A 320 -11.28 26.60 -2.85
N GLN A 321 -12.04 25.74 -2.18
CA GLN A 321 -12.40 25.92 -0.77
C GLN A 321 -12.69 24.56 -0.13
N TYR A 322 -12.20 24.39 1.10
CA TYR A 322 -12.39 23.21 1.93
C TYR A 322 -12.86 23.62 3.33
N PRO A 323 -13.79 22.90 3.97
CA PRO A 323 -14.57 21.76 3.45
C PRO A 323 -15.51 22.16 2.31
N LYS A 324 -16.27 21.21 1.72
CA LYS A 324 -17.32 21.53 0.74
C LYS A 324 -18.25 22.63 1.26
N GLN A 325 -18.41 23.70 0.49
CA GLN A 325 -19.32 24.81 0.81
C GLN A 325 -20.32 25.02 -0.31
N ARG A 326 -21.50 25.55 0.03
CA ARG A 326 -22.52 25.98 -0.96
C ARG A 326 -22.32 27.42 -1.42
N VAL A 327 -21.65 28.24 -0.63
CA VAL A 327 -21.42 29.67 -0.89
C VAL A 327 -19.94 29.89 -1.17
N CYS A 328 -19.63 30.74 -2.14
CA CYS A 328 -18.25 31.11 -2.44
C CYS A 328 -17.69 32.00 -1.33
N ILE A 329 -16.55 31.61 -0.75
CA ILE A 329 -15.86 32.35 0.30
C ILE A 329 -15.13 33.58 -0.24
N ASN A 330 -14.94 33.67 -1.56
CA ASN A 330 -14.35 34.85 -2.17
C ASN A 330 -15.30 36.04 -1.97
N PRO A 331 -14.85 37.10 -1.26
CA PRO A 331 -15.70 38.25 -0.90
C PRO A 331 -16.23 39.00 -2.14
N ASP A 332 -15.51 38.94 -3.27
CA ASP A 332 -15.89 39.59 -4.51
C ASP A 332 -16.87 38.75 -5.36
N CYS A 333 -17.13 37.49 -4.97
CA CYS A 333 -17.97 36.56 -5.73
C CYS A 333 -19.30 36.26 -5.01
N GLY A 334 -19.24 35.73 -3.79
CA GLY A 334 -20.40 35.39 -2.96
C GLY A 334 -21.46 34.48 -3.61
N THR A 335 -21.15 33.82 -4.73
CA THR A 335 -22.14 33.05 -5.50
C THR A 335 -22.54 31.79 -4.74
N MET A 336 -23.84 31.46 -4.78
CA MET A 336 -24.43 30.32 -4.08
C MET A 336 -24.77 29.20 -5.06
N ASP A 337 -24.58 27.96 -4.64
CA ASP A 337 -24.94 26.73 -5.35
C ASP A 337 -24.32 26.59 -6.76
N GLN A 338 -23.24 27.33 -7.05
CA GLN A 338 -22.44 27.20 -8.27
C GLN A 338 -21.06 26.64 -7.96
N MET A 339 -21.06 25.40 -7.47
CA MET A 339 -19.86 24.68 -7.01
C MET A 339 -19.69 23.36 -7.75
N GLU A 340 -18.44 22.92 -7.90
CA GLU A 340 -18.09 21.57 -8.31
C GLU A 340 -17.07 20.95 -7.36
N ASP A 341 -16.98 19.63 -7.39
CA ASP A 341 -16.05 18.88 -6.56
C ASP A 341 -14.60 19.23 -6.91
N TYR A 342 -13.80 19.54 -5.90
CA TYR A 342 -12.40 19.89 -6.06
C TYR A 342 -11.55 19.11 -5.06
N TYR A 343 -10.62 18.30 -5.57
CA TYR A 343 -9.83 17.39 -4.76
C TYR A 343 -8.46 17.99 -4.44
N PHE A 344 -8.10 17.98 -3.15
CA PHE A 344 -6.83 18.55 -2.68
C PHE A 344 -5.72 17.50 -2.51
N TYR A 345 -6.02 16.20 -2.66
CA TYR A 345 -5.08 15.12 -2.31
C TYR A 345 -3.80 15.07 -3.17
N ASP A 346 -3.83 15.59 -4.39
CA ASP A 346 -2.70 15.61 -5.34
C ASP A 346 -2.19 17.03 -5.60
N LYS A 347 -2.72 18.00 -4.86
CA LYS A 347 -2.33 19.40 -4.96
C LYS A 347 -1.10 19.68 -4.11
N LYS A 348 -0.20 20.49 -4.65
CA LYS A 348 0.95 20.99 -3.92
C LYS A 348 0.50 22.04 -2.93
N GLY A 349 1.04 21.95 -1.72
CA GLY A 349 0.86 22.97 -0.70
C GLY A 349 2.19 23.44 -0.14
N HIS A 350 2.13 24.46 0.70
CA HIS A 350 3.27 24.94 1.48
C HIS A 350 2.83 25.27 2.90
N ILE A 351 3.77 25.16 3.84
CA ILE A 351 3.51 25.48 5.24
C ILE A 351 3.32 27.00 5.37
N ASN A 352 2.12 27.44 5.73
CA ASN A 352 1.85 28.85 6.05
C ASN A 352 2.28 29.19 7.48
N SER A 353 1.93 28.31 8.43
CA SER A 353 2.35 28.39 9.82
C SER A 353 2.38 26.99 10.42
N TYR A 354 3.23 26.76 11.42
CA TYR A 354 3.32 25.48 12.12
C TYR A 354 3.69 25.70 13.59
N THR A 355 3.46 24.68 14.41
CA THR A 355 3.91 24.63 15.79
C THR A 355 4.33 23.22 16.18
N GLY A 356 5.18 23.12 17.19
CA GLY A 356 5.52 21.87 17.88
C GLY A 356 4.91 21.88 19.27
N ASP A 357 3.85 21.11 19.48
CA ASP A 357 3.13 21.05 20.74
C ASP A 357 3.60 19.86 21.60
N ASN A 358 4.12 20.17 22.79
CA ASN A 358 4.53 19.18 23.79
C ASN A 358 3.40 18.85 24.80
N LEU A 359 2.27 19.56 24.74
CA LEU A 359 1.11 19.33 25.61
C LEU A 359 0.13 18.35 24.98
N ALA A 360 -0.17 18.49 23.68
CA ALA A 360 -1.00 17.52 22.97
C ALA A 360 -0.35 16.12 22.96
N PHE A 361 -1.18 15.09 23.09
CA PHE A 361 -0.70 13.73 22.98
C PHE A 361 -0.29 13.42 21.53
N SER A 362 0.96 13.02 21.35
CA SER A 362 1.49 12.44 20.11
C SER A 362 2.26 11.18 20.47
N TRP A 363 2.18 10.16 19.61
CA TRP A 363 3.03 8.98 19.74
C TRP A 363 4.50 9.32 19.52
N ASP A 364 4.78 10.33 18.70
CA ASP A 364 6.12 10.89 18.48
C ASP A 364 6.09 12.39 18.86
N PRO A 365 6.36 12.74 20.13
CA PRO A 365 6.35 14.14 20.56
C PRO A 365 7.59 14.89 20.04
N PRO A 366 7.49 16.20 19.75
CA PRO A 366 6.27 17.02 19.87
C PRO A 366 5.28 16.74 18.73
N GLY A 367 3.98 16.94 19.01
CA GLY A 367 2.96 16.94 17.97
C GLY A 367 3.16 18.12 17.02
N MET A 368 3.34 17.87 15.73
CA MET A 368 3.53 18.91 14.72
C MET A 368 2.26 19.09 13.89
N TYR A 369 1.77 20.32 13.82
CA TYR A 369 0.59 20.67 13.03
C TYR A 369 0.63 22.15 12.62
N GLY A 370 -0.14 22.51 11.60
CA GLY A 370 -0.07 23.84 11.03
C GLY A 370 -1.11 24.13 9.96
N LEU A 371 -1.10 25.36 9.47
CA LEU A 371 -1.88 25.78 8.32
C LEU A 371 -1.08 25.52 7.05
N ILE A 372 -1.70 24.83 6.10
CA ILE A 372 -1.16 24.53 4.77
C ILE A 372 -1.94 25.31 3.73
N ASP A 373 -1.24 26.11 2.95
CA ASP A 373 -1.78 26.84 1.81
C ASP A 373 -1.51 26.06 0.53
N PHE A 374 -2.53 25.87 -0.29
CA PHE A 374 -2.41 25.18 -1.58
C PHE A 374 -2.11 26.19 -2.69
N GLU A 375 -1.27 25.81 -3.66
CA GLU A 375 -0.82 26.70 -4.75
C GLU A 375 -2.00 27.23 -5.57
N GLU A 376 -3.01 26.39 -5.82
CA GLU A 376 -4.23 26.75 -6.56
C GLU A 376 -5.27 27.48 -5.69
N GLY A 377 -4.98 27.70 -4.41
CA GLY A 377 -5.87 28.30 -3.41
C GLY A 377 -6.48 27.27 -2.46
N GLY A 378 -7.02 27.77 -1.34
CA GLY A 378 -7.52 26.96 -0.23
C GLY A 378 -6.48 26.78 0.87
N ARG A 379 -6.97 26.65 2.11
CA ARG A 379 -6.16 26.54 3.32
C ARG A 379 -6.72 25.48 4.23
N LEU A 380 -5.88 24.55 4.68
CA LEU A 380 -6.28 23.48 5.60
C LEU A 380 -5.37 23.47 6.83
N TYR A 381 -5.96 23.15 7.98
CA TYR A 381 -5.20 22.83 9.18
C TYR A 381 -4.92 21.33 9.22
N LEU A 382 -3.64 20.94 9.23
CA LEU A 382 -3.22 19.54 9.10
C LEU A 382 -2.09 19.21 10.09
N ASP A 383 -2.05 17.95 10.53
CA ASP A 383 -0.87 17.39 11.17
C ASP A 383 0.26 17.29 10.15
N ILE A 384 1.49 17.61 10.56
CA ILE A 384 2.70 17.49 9.76
C ILE A 384 3.45 16.22 10.21
N THR A 385 3.97 15.44 9.27
CA THR A 385 4.64 14.17 9.55
C THR A 385 5.85 13.96 8.63
N ASP A 386 6.62 12.89 8.87
CA ASP A 386 7.88 12.59 8.18
C ASP A 386 8.91 13.75 8.21
N ALA A 387 9.02 14.47 9.34
CA ALA A 387 9.94 15.58 9.54
C ALA A 387 10.34 15.73 11.01
N ASP A 388 11.40 16.49 11.29
CA ASP A 388 11.76 16.92 12.63
C ASP A 388 11.34 18.39 12.81
N LEU A 389 10.98 18.80 14.03
CA LEU A 389 10.51 20.17 14.28
C LEU A 389 11.51 21.23 13.80
N ASP A 390 12.81 20.98 14.03
CA ASP A 390 13.90 21.90 13.67
C ASP A 390 14.13 22.00 12.15
N SER A 391 13.65 21.03 11.36
CA SER A 391 13.75 21.09 9.90
C SER A 391 12.58 21.81 9.23
N LEU A 392 11.48 22.03 9.96
CA LEU A 392 10.30 22.73 9.45
C LEU A 392 10.57 24.24 9.30
N LYS A 393 10.02 24.82 8.23
CA LYS A 393 10.07 26.26 7.92
C LYS A 393 8.77 26.68 7.25
N VAL A 394 8.38 27.93 7.46
CA VAL A 394 7.31 28.55 6.67
C VAL A 394 7.74 28.62 5.21
N GLY A 395 6.83 28.31 4.29
CA GLY A 395 7.07 28.21 2.86
C GLY A 395 7.60 26.85 2.39
N THR A 396 7.93 25.91 3.29
CA THR A 396 8.37 24.57 2.88
C THR A 396 7.26 23.87 2.08
N PRO A 397 7.55 23.34 0.87
CA PRO A 397 6.59 22.61 0.07
C PRO A 397 6.22 21.29 0.75
N VAL A 398 4.93 20.95 0.69
CA VAL A 398 4.36 19.73 1.26
C VAL A 398 3.47 19.03 0.24
N LYS A 399 3.43 17.71 0.36
CA LYS A 399 2.45 16.84 -0.29
C LYS A 399 1.51 16.23 0.73
N MET A 400 0.33 15.83 0.27
CA MET A 400 -0.67 15.20 1.13
C MET A 400 -0.41 13.69 1.25
N SER A 401 -0.60 13.14 2.45
CA SER A 401 -0.45 11.72 2.73
C SER A 401 -1.62 11.21 3.56
N PHE A 402 -2.37 10.24 3.03
CA PHE A 402 -3.48 9.62 3.74
C PHE A 402 -2.95 8.64 4.78
N ARG A 403 -3.30 8.83 6.06
CA ARG A 403 -2.75 8.05 7.17
C ARG A 403 -3.85 7.65 8.14
N ARG A 404 -3.59 6.59 8.90
CA ARG A 404 -4.36 6.29 10.11
C ARG A 404 -4.06 7.38 11.14
N ARG A 405 -5.07 8.18 11.50
CA ARG A 405 -4.95 9.27 12.46
C ARG A 405 -4.96 8.76 13.89
N TYR A 406 -5.90 7.86 14.21
CA TYR A 406 -5.95 7.18 15.50
C TYR A 406 -6.79 5.90 15.41
N VAL A 407 -6.71 5.09 16.47
CA VAL A 407 -7.55 3.91 16.69
C VAL A 407 -8.34 4.14 17.98
N ASP A 408 -9.65 3.95 17.91
CA ASP A 408 -10.54 3.82 19.07
C ASP A 408 -10.80 2.33 19.30
N GLU A 409 -9.91 1.71 20.08
CA GLU A 409 -9.95 0.27 20.37
C GLU A 409 -11.24 -0.13 21.10
N LYS A 410 -11.74 0.74 21.98
CA LYS A 410 -12.98 0.50 22.75
C LYS A 410 -14.19 0.32 21.83
N ARG A 411 -14.18 0.98 20.66
CA ARG A 411 -15.26 0.94 19.67
C ARG A 411 -14.86 0.21 18.39
N GLY A 412 -13.69 -0.41 18.36
CA GLY A 412 -13.15 -1.08 17.17
C GLY A 412 -13.09 -0.19 15.92
N THR A 413 -12.86 1.12 16.08
CA THR A 413 -12.91 2.07 14.97
C THR A 413 -11.53 2.62 14.62
N PHE A 414 -11.20 2.57 13.33
CA PHE A 414 -9.99 3.13 12.74
C PHE A 414 -10.34 4.43 12.03
N ALA A 415 -9.77 5.55 12.51
CA ALA A 415 -9.97 6.87 11.92
C ALA A 415 -8.80 7.20 11.01
N TYR A 416 -9.10 7.62 9.78
CA TYR A 416 -8.13 8.01 8.78
C TYR A 416 -8.31 9.47 8.41
N PHE A 417 -7.21 10.16 8.15
CA PHE A 417 -7.23 11.52 7.63
C PHE A 417 -5.90 11.85 6.94
N TRP A 418 -5.90 12.95 6.21
CA TRP A 418 -4.72 13.43 5.51
C TRP A 418 -3.77 14.16 6.45
N LYS A 419 -2.47 13.98 6.21
CA LYS A 419 -1.37 14.70 6.86
C LYS A 419 -0.52 15.39 5.80
N ALA A 420 0.13 16.47 6.17
CA ALA A 420 1.10 17.16 5.33
C ALA A 420 2.49 16.54 5.52
N VAL A 421 3.19 16.31 4.40
CA VAL A 421 4.52 15.70 4.38
C VAL A 421 5.46 16.63 3.61
N PRO A 422 6.50 17.20 4.23
CA PRO A 422 7.50 18.01 3.54
C PRO A 422 8.17 17.27 2.39
N GLU A 423 8.41 17.97 1.27
CA GLU A 423 9.11 17.40 0.10
C GLU A 423 10.63 17.37 0.27
N ASN A 424 11.20 18.34 1.00
CA ASN A 424 12.63 18.37 1.31
C ASN A 424 12.92 17.47 2.52
N ARG A 425 13.21 16.20 2.26
CA ARG A 425 13.73 15.27 3.26
C ARG A 425 15.26 15.36 3.24
N ASN A 426 15.84 16.03 4.23
CA ASN A 426 17.26 15.86 4.55
C ASN A 426 17.39 14.78 5.61
#